data_AF-A0A958LV41-F1
#
_entry.id   AF-A0A958LV41-F1
#
_cell.length_a   1.000
_cell.length_b   1.000
_cell.length_c   1.000
_cell.angle_alpha   90.00
_cell.angle_beta   90.00
_cell.angle_gamma   90.00
#
_symmetry.space_group_name_H-M   'P 1'
#
loop_
_entity.id
_entity.type
_entity.pdbx_description
1 polymer ?
#
loop_
_entity_poly.entity_id
_entity_poly.type
_entity_poly.pdbx_seq_one_letter_code
_entity_poly.pdbx_strand_id
1 'polypeptide(L)'
;MSKFTTKFSTPLIRLLLIDPLLPEKVRNSTTTELIQWINEIGLEDSAEIMAFASSQQIEAIFDIDLWAPQIKGGDEKFNPSRFGTWLEILTEININRAVDKIIEMDEEFISMAFSSLVWVAETSWLEGSFSSNSQIEKIIDSKLTFEIDNYLLFAKTEQNWDAFISIIIEMDSHHHSFLYSILERCANFMIQEARTGDELFDILNDEDQLIDDVTFEREKRRETQGFVTP
;
A
#
# COMPACT_ATOMS: atom_id res chain seq x y z
N MET A 1 10.79 9.33 36.89
CA MET A 1 10.98 10.34 35.83
C MET A 1 10.83 9.63 34.50
N SER A 2 9.60 9.61 33.96
CA SER A 2 9.27 8.94 32.71
C SER A 2 9.78 9.80 31.55
N LYS A 3 10.67 9.24 30.73
CA LYS A 3 11.13 9.87 29.50
C LYS A 3 10.03 9.68 28.47
N PHE A 4 9.29 10.75 28.19
CA PHE A 4 8.50 10.86 26.99
C PHE A 4 9.45 10.83 25.79
N THR A 5 9.62 9.68 25.17
CA THR A 5 10.15 9.57 23.80
C THR A 5 9.02 9.89 22.83
N THR A 6 8.66 11.17 22.76
CA THR A 6 7.89 11.71 21.65
C THR A 6 8.78 11.69 20.41
N LYS A 7 8.52 10.77 19.47
CA LYS A 7 9.01 10.88 18.09
C LYS A 7 8.58 12.27 17.58
N PHE A 8 9.57 13.05 17.20
CA PHE A 8 9.49 14.49 17.07
C PHE A 8 8.59 14.94 15.91
N SER A 9 7.59 15.77 16.21
CA SER A 9 6.82 16.59 15.25
C SER A 9 7.66 17.72 14.60
N THR A 10 8.98 17.59 14.60
CA THR A 10 9.95 18.69 14.41
C THR A 10 10.28 19.06 12.95
N PRO A 11 10.18 18.19 11.93
CA PRO A 11 10.73 18.57 10.64
C PRO A 11 9.80 19.52 9.85
N LEU A 12 8.47 19.34 9.92
CA LEU A 12 7.48 20.23 9.26
C LEU A 12 7.56 21.69 9.72
N ILE A 13 7.61 21.95 11.03
CA ILE A 13 7.67 23.33 11.54
C ILE A 13 8.97 24.00 11.11
N ARG A 14 10.10 23.26 11.15
CA ARG A 14 11.39 23.79 10.73
C ARG A 14 11.42 24.05 9.22
N LEU A 15 10.83 23.18 8.41
CA LEU A 15 10.69 23.38 6.97
C LEU A 15 9.82 24.59 6.63
N LEU A 16 8.67 24.76 7.31
CA LEU A 16 7.83 25.95 7.14
C LEU A 16 8.52 27.25 7.58
N LEU A 17 9.44 27.18 8.54
CA LEU A 17 10.28 28.32 8.92
C LEU A 17 11.34 28.65 7.87
N ILE A 18 11.79 27.65 7.08
CA ILE A 18 12.78 27.82 6.01
C ILE A 18 12.09 28.27 4.71
N ASP A 19 10.97 27.66 4.36
CA ASP A 19 10.13 28.02 3.21
C ASP A 19 8.64 28.03 3.59
N PRO A 20 8.11 29.19 4.02
CA PRO A 20 6.70 29.33 4.38
C PRO A 20 5.73 29.08 3.23
N LEU A 21 6.20 29.16 1.97
CA LEU A 21 5.40 28.95 0.77
C LEU A 21 5.41 27.49 0.30
N LEU A 22 6.16 26.61 0.97
CA LEU A 22 6.24 25.19 0.62
C LEU A 22 4.86 24.51 0.46
N PRO A 23 3.87 24.73 1.35
CA PRO A 23 2.55 24.09 1.18
C PRO A 23 1.81 24.56 -0.07
N GLU A 24 1.98 25.82 -0.46
CA GLU A 24 1.35 26.37 -1.66
C GLU A 24 2.07 25.88 -2.92
N LYS A 25 3.40 25.81 -2.88
CA LYS A 25 4.21 25.23 -3.96
C LYS A 25 3.80 23.80 -4.23
N VAL A 26 3.80 22.93 -3.22
CA VAL A 26 3.42 21.52 -3.37
C VAL A 26 2.01 21.36 -3.95
N ARG A 27 1.04 22.14 -3.46
CA ARG A 27 -0.35 22.07 -3.94
C ARG A 27 -0.53 22.54 -5.38
N ASN A 28 0.33 23.42 -5.86
CA ASN A 28 0.28 23.96 -7.22
C ASN A 28 1.24 23.24 -8.19
N SER A 29 2.05 22.32 -7.70
CA SER A 29 2.98 21.53 -8.51
C SER A 29 2.27 20.44 -9.30
N THR A 30 2.78 20.21 -10.50
CA THR A 30 2.44 19.05 -11.33
C THR A 30 3.04 17.78 -10.76
N THR A 31 2.48 16.62 -11.11
CA THR A 31 3.00 15.29 -10.70
C THR A 31 4.48 15.13 -11.06
N THR A 32 4.87 15.56 -12.26
CA THR A 32 6.27 15.47 -12.74
C THR A 32 7.23 16.31 -11.90
N GLU A 33 6.83 17.52 -11.50
CA GLU A 33 7.64 18.38 -10.62
C GLU A 33 7.80 17.74 -9.24
N LEU A 34 6.71 17.19 -8.68
CA LEU A 34 6.77 16.50 -7.39
C LEU A 34 7.71 15.29 -7.43
N ILE A 35 7.61 14.46 -8.46
CA ILE A 35 8.51 13.31 -8.65
C ILE A 35 9.96 13.75 -8.80
N GLN A 36 10.21 14.83 -9.54
CA GLN A 36 11.57 15.37 -9.66
C GLN A 36 12.11 15.78 -8.29
N TRP A 37 11.31 16.48 -7.47
CA TRP A 37 11.73 16.88 -6.13
C TRP A 37 12.00 15.67 -5.23
N ILE A 38 11.13 14.67 -5.26
CA ILE A 38 11.31 13.41 -4.51
C ILE A 38 12.61 12.72 -4.92
N ASN A 39 12.93 12.67 -6.21
CA ASN A 39 14.17 12.07 -6.71
C ASN A 39 15.42 12.88 -6.32
N GLU A 40 15.31 14.20 -6.21
CA GLU A 40 16.42 15.07 -5.80
C GLU A 40 16.72 14.97 -4.30
N ILE A 41 15.68 14.90 -3.46
CA ILE A 41 15.83 14.83 -2.00
C ILE A 41 15.99 13.38 -1.49
N GLY A 42 15.50 12.40 -2.25
CA GLY A 42 15.39 11.01 -1.83
C GLY A 42 14.00 10.69 -1.27
N LEU A 43 13.54 9.47 -1.51
CA LEU A 43 12.20 9.04 -1.09
C LEU A 43 12.04 9.10 0.45
N GLU A 44 13.07 8.70 1.20
CA GLU A 44 13.10 8.70 2.68
C GLU A 44 12.92 10.11 3.28
N ASP A 45 13.30 11.15 2.55
CA ASP A 45 13.23 12.55 3.00
C ASP A 45 12.02 13.30 2.39
N SER A 46 11.04 12.56 1.83
CA SER A 46 9.91 13.15 1.10
C SER A 46 8.60 13.27 1.89
N ALA A 47 8.60 12.84 3.16
CA ALA A 47 7.41 12.79 4.00
C ALA A 47 6.68 14.14 4.06
N GLU A 48 7.39 15.27 4.16
CA GLU A 48 6.76 16.59 4.25
C GLU A 48 6.12 17.05 2.95
N ILE A 49 6.66 16.63 1.80
CA ILE A 49 5.99 16.85 0.51
C ILE A 49 4.66 16.09 0.54
N MET A 50 4.66 14.84 1.00
CA MET A 50 3.44 14.03 1.06
C MET A 50 2.40 14.59 2.05
N ALA A 51 2.86 15.19 3.15
CA ALA A 51 1.99 15.83 4.12
C ALA A 51 1.21 17.03 3.52
N PHE A 52 1.79 17.74 2.55
CA PHE A 52 1.14 18.88 1.88
C PHE A 52 0.47 18.54 0.54
N ALA A 53 0.86 17.44 -0.09
CA ALA A 53 0.24 16.96 -1.32
C ALA A 53 -1.23 16.58 -1.08
N SER A 54 -2.09 16.77 -2.07
CA SER A 54 -3.44 16.21 -2.05
C SER A 54 -3.42 14.71 -2.30
N SER A 55 -4.49 14.00 -1.93
CA SER A 55 -4.64 12.56 -2.18
C SER A 55 -4.54 12.24 -3.67
N GLN A 56 -5.11 13.08 -4.53
CA GLN A 56 -5.03 12.95 -5.99
C GLN A 56 -3.60 13.14 -6.52
N GLN A 57 -2.81 14.04 -5.93
CA GLN A 57 -1.40 14.19 -6.30
C GLN A 57 -0.57 12.97 -5.88
N ILE A 58 -0.86 12.38 -4.72
CA ILE A 58 -0.17 11.18 -4.24
C ILE A 58 -0.52 9.98 -5.14
N GLU A 59 -1.81 9.81 -5.47
CA GLU A 59 -2.26 8.77 -6.40
C GLU A 59 -1.60 8.93 -7.78
N ALA A 60 -1.48 10.18 -8.27
CA ALA A 60 -0.77 10.46 -9.51
C ALA A 60 0.73 10.11 -9.44
N ILE A 61 1.38 10.35 -8.30
CA ILE A 61 2.77 9.92 -8.07
C ILE A 61 2.84 8.39 -8.11
N PHE A 62 1.89 7.70 -7.48
CA PHE A 62 1.83 6.24 -7.45
C PHE A 62 1.63 5.63 -8.84
N ASP A 63 0.79 6.23 -9.69
CA ASP A 63 0.59 5.80 -11.08
C ASP A 63 1.89 5.80 -11.91
N ILE A 64 2.93 6.54 -11.46
CA ILE A 64 4.23 6.64 -12.13
C ILE A 64 5.32 5.86 -11.39
N ASP A 65 5.46 6.06 -10.08
CA ASP A 65 6.60 5.54 -9.31
C ASP A 65 6.45 4.06 -8.92
N LEU A 66 5.22 3.55 -8.79
CA LEU A 66 4.99 2.15 -8.42
C LEU A 66 5.08 1.18 -9.58
N TRP A 67 5.24 1.68 -10.81
CA TRP A 67 5.16 0.88 -12.02
C TRP A 67 6.49 0.92 -12.76
N ALA A 68 7.15 -0.23 -12.83
CA ALA A 68 8.46 -0.33 -13.46
C ALA A 68 8.54 -1.55 -14.39
N PRO A 69 9.26 -1.45 -15.52
CA PRO A 69 9.52 -2.60 -16.36
C PRO A 69 10.50 -3.53 -15.64
N GLN A 70 10.08 -4.76 -15.37
CA GLN A 70 10.93 -5.78 -14.72
C GLN A 70 12.12 -6.22 -15.60
N ILE A 71 11.99 -6.04 -16.92
CA ILE A 71 13.01 -6.30 -17.93
C ILE A 71 13.01 -5.11 -18.90
N LYS A 72 14.19 -4.72 -19.42
CA LYS A 72 14.29 -3.62 -20.39
C LYS A 72 13.35 -3.84 -21.59
N GLY A 73 12.39 -2.94 -21.77
CA GLY A 73 11.41 -2.97 -22.85
C GLY A 73 10.24 -3.95 -22.63
N GLY A 74 10.09 -4.53 -21.44
CA GLY A 74 8.90 -5.26 -21.04
C GLY A 74 7.82 -4.34 -20.48
N ASP A 75 6.63 -4.90 -20.30
CA ASP A 75 5.49 -4.17 -19.73
C ASP A 75 5.79 -3.71 -18.30
N GLU A 76 5.28 -2.54 -17.95
CA GLU A 76 5.37 -2.00 -16.59
C GLU A 76 4.52 -2.87 -15.64
N LYS A 77 5.13 -3.29 -14.53
CA LYS A 77 4.46 -4.06 -13.48
C LYS A 77 4.48 -3.29 -12.18
N PHE A 78 3.42 -3.48 -11.39
CA PHE A 78 3.35 -2.93 -10.04
C PHE A 78 4.50 -3.47 -9.18
N ASN A 79 5.05 -2.61 -8.34
CA ASN A 79 6.15 -2.92 -7.42
C ASN A 79 5.64 -2.86 -5.97
N PRO A 80 5.30 -4.03 -5.36
CA PRO A 80 4.78 -4.10 -4.00
C PRO A 80 5.76 -3.54 -2.96
N SER A 81 7.05 -3.87 -3.07
CA SER A 81 8.07 -3.36 -2.14
C SER A 81 8.17 -1.83 -2.17
N ARG A 82 8.04 -1.23 -3.36
CA ARG A 82 8.02 0.22 -3.50
C ARG A 82 6.78 0.83 -2.86
N PHE A 83 5.62 0.21 -3.04
CA PHE A 83 4.38 0.64 -2.39
C PHE A 83 4.46 0.54 -0.86
N GLY A 84 5.01 -0.55 -0.32
CA GLY A 84 5.25 -0.68 1.13
C GLY A 84 6.13 0.43 1.69
N THR A 85 7.16 0.85 0.96
CA THR A 85 8.01 2.00 1.35
C THR A 85 7.22 3.31 1.37
N TRP A 86 6.32 3.52 0.40
CA TRP A 86 5.43 4.68 0.40
C TRP A 86 4.47 4.68 1.59
N LEU A 87 3.95 3.51 2.00
CA LEU A 87 3.13 3.40 3.19
C LEU A 87 3.92 3.83 4.44
N GLU A 88 5.18 3.39 4.59
CA GLU A 88 6.03 3.85 5.69
C GLU A 88 6.11 5.37 5.73
N ILE A 89 6.46 6.00 4.62
CA ILE A 89 6.65 7.46 4.52
C ILE A 89 5.38 8.23 4.82
N LEU A 90 4.22 7.78 4.29
CA LEU A 90 2.95 8.40 4.59
C LEU A 90 2.66 8.39 6.10
N THR A 91 3.01 7.30 6.78
CA THR A 91 2.73 7.10 8.21
C THR A 91 3.73 7.81 9.14
N GLU A 92 4.90 8.22 8.64
CA GLU A 92 5.97 8.83 9.46
C GLU A 92 5.54 10.11 10.18
N ILE A 93 4.72 10.94 9.52
CA ILE A 93 4.30 12.23 10.06
C ILE A 93 3.05 12.07 10.93
N ASN A 94 2.02 11.42 10.41
CA ASN A 94 0.75 11.25 11.10
C ASN A 94 -0.10 10.15 10.44
N ILE A 95 -0.34 9.08 11.19
CA ILE A 95 -1.10 7.92 10.72
C ILE A 95 -2.53 8.26 10.29
N ASN A 96 -3.25 9.09 11.05
CA ASN A 96 -4.63 9.47 10.72
C ASN A 96 -4.69 10.18 9.36
N ARG A 97 -3.77 11.11 9.09
CA ARG A 97 -3.69 11.78 7.79
C ARG A 97 -3.25 10.86 6.67
N ALA A 98 -2.39 9.88 6.94
CA ALA A 98 -2.02 8.86 5.97
C ALA A 98 -3.26 8.07 5.54
N VAL A 99 -4.06 7.63 6.52
CA VAL A 99 -5.32 6.92 6.27
C VAL A 99 -6.32 7.81 5.54
N ASP A 100 -6.52 9.06 5.95
CA ASP A 100 -7.42 9.99 5.25
C ASP A 100 -7.04 10.16 3.77
N LYS A 101 -5.75 10.13 3.45
CA LYS A 101 -5.28 10.16 2.06
C LYS A 101 -5.58 8.86 1.31
N ILE A 102 -5.35 7.71 1.96
CA ILE A 102 -5.55 6.38 1.35
C ILE A 102 -7.02 6.14 1.00
N ILE A 103 -7.96 6.49 1.89
CA ILE A 103 -9.39 6.27 1.66
C ILE A 103 -9.99 7.18 0.58
N GLU A 104 -9.31 8.28 0.26
CA GLU A 104 -9.70 9.20 -0.81
C GLU A 104 -9.21 8.74 -2.20
N MET A 105 -8.31 7.75 -2.25
CA MET A 105 -7.83 7.14 -3.50
C MET A 105 -8.85 6.14 -4.07
N ASP A 106 -8.63 5.73 -5.31
CA ASP A 106 -9.44 4.71 -5.96
C ASP A 106 -9.40 3.37 -5.19
N GLU A 107 -10.59 2.86 -4.84
CA GLU A 107 -10.75 1.66 -4.01
C GLU A 107 -10.22 0.40 -4.71
N GLU A 108 -10.33 0.32 -6.05
CA GLU A 108 -9.80 -0.80 -6.82
C GLU A 108 -8.27 -0.81 -6.80
N PHE A 109 -7.65 0.36 -6.96
CA PHE A 109 -6.22 0.53 -6.79
C PHE A 109 -5.77 0.12 -5.38
N ILE A 110 -6.41 0.61 -4.31
CA ILE A 110 -6.02 0.24 -2.94
C ILE A 110 -6.20 -1.25 -2.68
N SER A 111 -7.28 -1.85 -3.18
CA SER A 111 -7.53 -3.30 -3.04
C SER A 111 -6.42 -4.13 -3.68
N MET A 112 -6.03 -3.78 -4.89
CA MET A 112 -4.94 -4.43 -5.62
C MET A 112 -3.59 -4.19 -4.96
N ALA A 113 -3.31 -2.95 -4.53
CA ALA A 113 -2.04 -2.62 -3.89
C ALA A 113 -1.89 -3.36 -2.56
N PHE A 114 -2.97 -3.49 -1.79
CA PHE A 114 -2.99 -4.24 -0.53
C PHE A 114 -2.85 -5.74 -0.78
N SER A 115 -3.59 -6.31 -1.75
CA SER A 115 -3.47 -7.74 -2.09
C SER A 115 -2.07 -8.12 -2.58
N SER A 116 -1.28 -7.16 -3.06
CA SER A 116 0.12 -7.37 -3.43
C SER A 116 1.09 -7.45 -2.23
N LEU A 117 0.71 -6.90 -1.06
CA LEU A 117 1.51 -6.90 0.17
C LEU A 117 1.11 -8.04 1.12
N VAL A 118 -0.18 -8.37 1.16
CA VAL A 118 -0.74 -9.27 2.17
C VAL A 118 -1.68 -10.27 1.53
N TRP A 119 -1.67 -11.47 2.10
CA TRP A 119 -2.68 -12.47 1.89
C TRP A 119 -3.81 -12.26 2.90
N VAL A 120 -5.05 -12.16 2.42
CA VAL A 120 -6.24 -11.99 3.27
C VAL A 120 -7.13 -13.21 3.09
N ALA A 121 -7.59 -13.80 4.18
CA ALA A 121 -8.51 -14.93 4.14
C ALA A 121 -9.55 -14.84 5.24
N GLU A 122 -10.77 -15.31 4.97
CA GLU A 122 -11.77 -15.51 6.01
C GLU A 122 -11.37 -16.70 6.89
N THR A 123 -11.47 -16.54 8.20
CA THR A 123 -11.11 -17.58 9.18
C THR A 123 -11.86 -18.89 8.91
N SER A 124 -13.16 -18.81 8.60
CA SER A 124 -13.96 -20.01 8.28
C SER A 124 -13.53 -20.72 7.00
N TRP A 125 -13.03 -19.99 6.01
CA TRP A 125 -12.51 -20.61 4.78
C TRP A 125 -11.17 -21.29 5.05
N LEU A 126 -10.28 -20.66 5.81
CA LEU A 126 -9.00 -21.24 6.23
C LEU A 126 -9.18 -22.51 7.05
N GLU A 127 -10.14 -22.57 7.97
CA GLU A 127 -10.43 -23.78 8.75
C GLU A 127 -10.76 -24.99 7.84
N GLY A 128 -11.51 -24.76 6.76
CA GLY A 128 -11.78 -25.76 5.74
C GLY A 128 -10.52 -26.18 4.98
N SER A 129 -9.66 -25.22 4.65
CA SER A 129 -8.36 -25.46 3.99
C SER A 129 -7.40 -26.26 4.88
N PHE A 130 -7.29 -25.95 6.18
CA PHE A 130 -6.45 -26.68 7.13
C PHE A 130 -6.91 -28.13 7.32
N SER A 131 -8.23 -28.33 7.39
CA SER A 131 -8.83 -29.66 7.45
C SER A 131 -8.48 -30.50 6.23
N SER A 132 -8.29 -29.86 5.07
CA SER A 132 -7.91 -30.51 3.81
C SER A 132 -6.41 -30.76 3.72
N ASN A 133 -5.58 -29.79 4.15
CA ASN A 133 -4.13 -29.88 4.13
C ASN A 133 -3.49 -29.13 5.32
N SER A 134 -3.06 -29.89 6.33
CA SER A 134 -2.39 -29.38 7.54
C SER A 134 -1.05 -28.66 7.30
N GLN A 135 -0.46 -28.75 6.11
CA GLN A 135 0.77 -28.02 5.79
C GLN A 135 0.51 -26.53 5.56
N ILE A 136 -0.72 -26.16 5.18
CA ILE A 136 -1.13 -24.76 4.97
C ILE A 136 -1.04 -23.99 6.30
N GLU A 137 -1.54 -24.58 7.38
CA GLU A 137 -1.45 -24.01 8.75
C GLU A 137 0.01 -23.71 9.12
N LYS A 138 0.93 -24.65 8.85
CA LYS A 138 2.36 -24.47 9.14
C LYS A 138 3.03 -23.35 8.35
N ILE A 139 2.63 -23.14 7.09
CA ILE A 139 3.18 -22.05 6.27
C ILE A 139 2.68 -20.71 6.82
N ILE A 140 1.40 -20.61 7.15
CA ILE A 140 0.82 -19.39 7.72
C ILE A 140 1.45 -19.08 9.09
N ASP A 141 1.62 -20.08 9.96
CA ASP A 141 2.28 -19.92 11.27
C ASP A 141 3.74 -19.46 11.17
N SER A 142 4.38 -19.65 10.01
CA SER A 142 5.76 -19.20 9.76
C SER A 142 5.85 -17.75 9.27
N LYS A 143 4.72 -17.12 8.95
CA LYS A 143 4.63 -15.74 8.43
C LYS A 143 4.17 -14.78 9.53
N LEU A 144 4.38 -13.48 9.31
CA LEU A 144 3.75 -12.46 10.14
C LEU A 144 2.25 -12.47 9.90
N THR A 145 1.47 -12.54 10.98
CA THR A 145 0.01 -12.65 10.93
C THR A 145 -0.65 -11.53 11.74
N PHE A 146 -1.86 -11.17 11.35
CA PHE A 146 -2.72 -10.23 12.08
C PHE A 146 -4.17 -10.66 11.91
N GLU A 147 -4.86 -10.84 13.04
CA GLU A 147 -6.27 -11.24 13.07
C GLU A 147 -7.14 -10.01 13.33
N ILE A 148 -8.19 -9.84 12.52
CA ILE A 148 -9.18 -8.77 12.66
C ILE A 148 -10.57 -9.31 12.35
N ASP A 149 -11.43 -9.32 13.37
CA ASP A 149 -12.73 -10.01 13.37
C ASP A 149 -12.71 -11.39 12.70
N ASN A 150 -13.25 -11.52 11.48
CA ASN A 150 -13.34 -12.78 10.75
C ASN A 150 -12.26 -12.96 9.67
N TYR A 151 -11.27 -12.07 9.62
CA TYR A 151 -10.19 -12.12 8.66
C TYR A 151 -8.85 -12.42 9.33
N LEU A 152 -8.08 -13.28 8.69
CA LEU A 152 -6.66 -13.46 8.97
C LEU A 152 -5.86 -12.86 7.82
N LEU A 153 -5.01 -11.89 8.17
CA LEU A 153 -4.04 -11.28 7.29
C LEU A 153 -2.69 -11.91 7.54
N PHE A 154 -1.95 -12.26 6.49
CA PHE A 154 -0.60 -12.77 6.63
C PHE A 154 0.33 -12.30 5.52
N ALA A 155 1.55 -11.95 5.92
CA ALA A 155 2.51 -11.26 5.08
C ALA A 155 2.93 -12.06 3.84
N LYS A 156 2.91 -11.43 2.66
CA LYS A 156 3.65 -11.92 1.49
C LYS A 156 5.15 -11.66 1.66
N THR A 157 5.49 -10.51 2.24
CA THR A 157 6.83 -10.10 2.64
C THR A 157 6.82 -9.50 4.04
N GLU A 158 7.88 -9.72 4.82
CA GLU A 158 8.02 -9.13 6.16
C GLU A 158 8.34 -7.62 6.11
N GLN A 159 8.77 -7.12 4.95
CA GLN A 159 9.10 -5.70 4.77
C GLN A 159 7.84 -4.84 4.93
N ASN A 160 7.99 -3.71 5.62
CA ASN A 160 6.95 -2.70 5.78
C ASN A 160 5.67 -3.19 6.52
N TRP A 161 5.70 -4.39 7.12
CA TRP A 161 4.56 -5.00 7.82
C TRP A 161 4.00 -4.09 8.93
N ASP A 162 4.88 -3.50 9.73
CA ASP A 162 4.47 -2.64 10.85
C ASP A 162 3.70 -1.40 10.38
N ALA A 163 4.12 -0.79 9.26
CA ALA A 163 3.42 0.36 8.69
C ALA A 163 2.06 -0.05 8.12
N PHE A 164 2.01 -1.19 7.41
CA PHE A 164 0.77 -1.74 6.88
C PHE A 164 -0.23 -2.05 8.00
N ILE A 165 0.16 -2.77 9.06
CA ILE A 165 -0.73 -3.07 10.19
C ILE A 165 -1.17 -1.80 10.93
N SER A 166 -0.29 -0.81 11.07
CA SER A 166 -0.66 0.49 11.65
C SER A 166 -1.78 1.18 10.85
N ILE A 167 -1.73 1.09 9.52
CA ILE A 167 -2.79 1.59 8.63
C ILE A 167 -4.08 0.79 8.82
N ILE A 168 -4.01 -0.54 8.85
CA ILE A 168 -5.20 -1.41 9.06
C ILE A 168 -5.89 -1.07 10.39
N ILE A 169 -5.14 -0.94 11.48
CA ILE A 169 -5.69 -0.60 12.82
C ILE A 169 -6.35 0.78 12.82
N GLU A 170 -5.71 1.77 12.18
CA GLU A 170 -6.25 3.13 12.12
C GLU A 170 -7.49 3.21 11.21
N MET A 171 -7.50 2.47 10.09
CA MET A 171 -8.65 2.32 9.21
C MET A 171 -9.81 1.62 9.92
N ASP A 172 -9.58 0.57 10.70
CA ASP A 172 -10.64 -0.11 11.45
C ASP A 172 -11.30 0.83 12.47
N SER A 173 -10.48 1.66 13.12
CA SER A 173 -10.94 2.58 14.16
C SER A 173 -11.85 3.70 13.64
N HIS A 174 -11.64 4.17 12.40
CA HIS A 174 -12.31 5.37 11.89
C HIS A 174 -13.07 5.18 10.57
N HIS A 175 -12.72 4.16 9.80
CA HIS A 175 -13.18 3.92 8.41
C HIS A 175 -13.52 2.44 8.17
N HIS A 176 -14.10 1.79 9.19
CA HIS A 176 -14.40 0.35 9.22
C HIS A 176 -15.08 -0.15 7.93
N SER A 177 -16.15 0.50 7.45
CA SER A 177 -16.84 0.05 6.22
C SER A 177 -15.95 0.04 4.97
N PHE A 178 -15.03 0.99 4.85
CA PHE A 178 -14.10 1.04 3.72
C PHE A 178 -13.05 -0.08 3.86
N LEU A 179 -12.46 -0.24 5.05
CA LEU A 179 -11.51 -1.33 5.32
C LEU A 179 -12.10 -2.69 4.98
N TYR A 180 -13.33 -2.97 5.43
CA TYR A 180 -13.96 -4.27 5.20
C TYR A 180 -14.27 -4.52 3.72
N SER A 181 -14.61 -3.48 2.94
CA SER A 181 -14.73 -3.59 1.49
C SER A 181 -13.41 -4.01 0.84
N ILE A 182 -12.28 -3.42 1.28
CA ILE A 182 -10.94 -3.79 0.82
C ILE A 182 -10.60 -5.23 1.22
N LEU A 183 -10.82 -5.62 2.49
CA LEU A 183 -10.52 -6.97 2.99
C LEU A 183 -11.35 -8.04 2.26
N GLU A 184 -12.63 -7.78 2.00
CA GLU A 184 -13.49 -8.67 1.24
C GLU A 184 -12.97 -8.85 -0.20
N ARG A 185 -12.55 -7.79 -0.87
CA ARG A 185 -11.94 -7.87 -2.22
C ARG A 185 -10.62 -8.66 -2.19
N CYS A 186 -9.74 -8.39 -1.23
CA CYS A 186 -8.48 -9.12 -1.07
C CYS A 186 -8.70 -10.62 -0.80
N ALA A 187 -9.68 -10.96 0.04
CA ALA A 187 -10.06 -12.35 0.31
C ALA A 187 -10.58 -13.05 -0.95
N ASN A 188 -11.41 -12.35 -1.74
CA ASN A 188 -11.89 -12.85 -3.01
C ASN A 188 -10.75 -13.09 -4.02
N PHE A 189 -9.73 -12.22 -4.08
CA PHE A 189 -8.55 -12.47 -4.92
C PHE A 189 -7.83 -13.75 -4.52
N MET A 190 -7.58 -13.96 -3.21
CA MET A 190 -6.96 -15.20 -2.74
C MET A 190 -7.78 -16.43 -3.11
N ILE A 191 -9.11 -16.40 -2.90
CA ILE A 191 -9.98 -17.54 -3.22
C ILE A 191 -9.98 -17.83 -4.73
N GLN A 192 -9.94 -16.80 -5.57
CA GLN A 192 -9.92 -16.98 -7.02
C GLN A 192 -8.62 -17.63 -7.51
N GLU A 193 -7.50 -17.28 -6.88
CA GLU A 193 -6.21 -17.92 -7.10
C GLU A 193 -6.23 -19.36 -6.54
N ALA A 194 -6.76 -19.55 -5.33
CA ALA A 194 -6.85 -20.83 -4.63
C ALA A 194 -8.15 -21.59 -4.94
N ARG A 195 -8.24 -22.23 -6.11
CA ARG A 195 -9.45 -23.00 -6.47
C ARG A 195 -9.53 -24.36 -5.79
N THR A 196 -8.40 -24.90 -5.30
CA THR A 196 -8.32 -26.10 -4.47
C THR A 196 -7.27 -25.97 -3.34
N GLY A 197 -7.33 -26.83 -2.32
CA GLY A 197 -6.42 -26.77 -1.16
C GLY A 197 -4.95 -27.05 -1.49
N ASP A 198 -4.67 -27.93 -2.46
CA ASP A 198 -3.32 -28.17 -2.94
C ASP A 198 -2.79 -26.96 -3.75
N GLU A 199 -3.67 -26.30 -4.52
CA GLU A 199 -3.33 -25.04 -5.21
C GLU A 199 -3.03 -23.91 -4.22
N LEU A 200 -3.76 -23.80 -3.09
CA LEU A 200 -3.44 -22.83 -2.05
C LEU A 200 -2.05 -23.08 -1.47
N PHE A 201 -1.71 -24.34 -1.19
CA PHE A 201 -0.37 -24.68 -0.69
C PHE A 201 0.73 -24.25 -1.68
N ASP A 202 0.49 -24.45 -2.97
CA ASP A 202 1.44 -24.02 -4.02
C ASP A 202 1.56 -22.50 -4.07
N ILE A 203 0.43 -21.75 -4.07
CA ILE A 203 0.41 -20.28 -4.08
C ILE A 203 1.11 -19.68 -2.87
N LEU A 204 0.95 -20.27 -1.69
CA LEU A 204 1.60 -19.78 -0.47
C LEU A 204 3.11 -20.02 -0.46
N ASN A 205 3.59 -20.99 -1.26
CA ASN A 205 5.01 -21.27 -1.46
C ASN A 205 5.61 -20.54 -2.66
N ASP A 206 4.80 -20.11 -3.64
CA ASP A 206 5.25 -19.36 -4.80
C ASP A 206 5.38 -17.87 -4.46
N GLU A 207 6.54 -17.26 -4.75
CA GLU A 207 6.85 -15.88 -4.35
C GLU A 207 6.30 -14.81 -5.31
N ASP A 208 5.83 -15.18 -6.51
CA ASP A 208 5.44 -14.22 -7.56
C ASP A 208 4.04 -14.49 -8.12
N GLN A 209 3.08 -13.58 -7.88
CA GLN A 209 1.85 -13.50 -8.70
C GLN A 209 1.41 -12.06 -9.01
N LEU A 210 0.89 -11.90 -10.23
CA LEU A 210 0.82 -10.69 -11.06
C LEU A 210 -0.55 -10.01 -11.04
N ILE A 211 -0.50 -8.69 -11.20
CA ILE A 211 -1.65 -7.78 -11.28
C ILE A 211 -1.89 -7.43 -12.75
N ASP A 212 -3.00 -7.89 -13.34
CA ASP A 212 -3.33 -7.60 -14.75
C ASP A 212 -4.55 -6.67 -14.95
N ASP A 213 -5.39 -6.42 -13.92
CA ASP A 213 -6.65 -5.67 -14.10
C ASP A 213 -6.56 -4.15 -13.79
N VAL A 214 -5.67 -3.68 -12.91
CA VAL A 214 -5.59 -2.24 -12.53
C VAL A 214 -4.83 -1.38 -13.55
N THR A 215 -4.13 -2.00 -14.50
CA THR A 215 -3.38 -1.30 -15.55
C THR A 215 -4.27 -0.41 -16.42
N PHE A 216 -5.55 -0.78 -16.62
CA PHE A 216 -6.46 -0.05 -17.49
C PHE A 216 -6.93 1.30 -16.91
N GLU A 217 -7.45 1.32 -15.67
CA GLU A 217 -7.91 2.57 -15.05
C GLU A 217 -6.72 3.51 -14.75
N ARG A 218 -5.54 2.96 -14.46
CA ARG A 218 -4.28 3.70 -14.40
C ARG A 218 -4.00 4.44 -15.70
N GLU A 219 -4.05 3.77 -16.85
CA GLU A 219 -3.66 4.39 -18.12
C GLU A 219 -4.58 5.56 -18.49
N LYS A 220 -5.87 5.42 -18.23
CA LYS A 220 -6.85 6.49 -18.39
C LYS A 220 -6.55 7.71 -17.51
N ARG A 221 -6.08 7.52 -16.26
CA ARG A 221 -5.63 8.63 -15.40
C ARG A 221 -4.36 9.29 -15.95
N ARG A 222 -3.38 8.50 -16.41
CA ARG A 222 -2.13 9.02 -17.02
C ARG A 222 -2.40 9.89 -18.26
N GLU A 223 -3.30 9.45 -19.13
CA GLU A 223 -3.71 10.21 -20.32
C GLU A 223 -4.26 11.60 -19.94
N THR A 224 -5.10 11.68 -18.90
CA THR A 224 -5.66 12.97 -18.44
C THR A 224 -4.61 13.94 -17.90
N GLN A 225 -3.45 13.42 -17.45
CA GLN A 225 -2.32 14.21 -16.97
C GLN A 225 -1.30 14.53 -18.08
N GLY A 226 -1.59 14.16 -19.33
CA GLY A 226 -0.74 14.45 -20.49
C GLY A 226 0.44 13.50 -20.65
N PHE A 227 0.45 12.37 -19.95
CA PHE A 227 1.39 11.29 -20.24
C PHE A 227 0.92 10.52 -21.48
N VAL A 228 1.85 10.22 -22.39
CA VAL A 228 1.61 9.38 -23.56
C VAL A 228 2.48 8.14 -23.39
N THR A 229 1.88 6.96 -23.49
CA THR A 229 2.60 5.68 -23.51
C THR A 229 3.59 5.68 -24.68
N PRO A 230 4.87 5.33 -24.47
CA PRO A 230 5.86 5.25 -25.56
C PRO A 230 5.59 4.11 -26.56
#